data_AF-A0A9P8TDK5-F1
#
_entry.id   AF-A0A9P8TDK5-F1
#
_cell.length_a   1.000
_cell.length_b   1.000
_cell.length_c   1.000
_cell.angle_alpha   90.00
_cell.angle_beta   90.00
_cell.angle_gamma   90.00
#
_symmetry.space_group_name_H-M   'P 1'
#
loop_
_entity.id
_entity.type
_entity.pdbx_description
1 polymer ?
#
loop_
_entity_poly.entity_id
_entity_poly.type
_entity_poly.pdbx_seq_one_letter_code
_entity_poly.pdbx_strand_id
1 'polypeptide(L)' 'IVTTGERLSPEEVFRRIDLIQLSDVKDWCNYRIKGKPVSITGLGNVDSLPSLAEISNSLSSA' A
#
# COMPACT_ATOMS: atom_id res chain seq x y z
N ILE A 1 -4.24 22.97 -9.89
CA ILE A 1 -4.28 21.49 -9.89
C ILE A 1 -2.92 21.03 -9.41
N VAL A 2 -2.81 20.32 -8.28
CA VAL A 2 -1.54 20.16 -7.54
C VAL A 2 -0.99 18.72 -7.58
N THR A 3 -1.87 17.73 -7.69
CA THR A 3 -1.49 16.31 -7.67
C THR A 3 -1.20 15.75 -9.07
N THR A 4 -2.17 15.85 -9.99
CA THR A 4 -2.11 15.17 -11.31
C THR A 4 -2.12 16.11 -12.51
N GLY A 5 -2.22 17.42 -12.30
CA GLY A 5 -2.35 18.40 -13.39
C GLY A 5 -3.72 18.43 -14.08
N GLU A 6 -4.61 17.46 -13.81
CA GLU A 6 -6.00 17.41 -14.26
C GLU A 6 -7.00 17.19 -13.11
N ARG A 7 -8.30 17.47 -13.35
CA ARG A 7 -9.38 17.17 -12.40
C ARG A 7 -10.27 16.08 -12.98
N LEU A 8 -10.36 14.95 -12.27
CA LEU A 8 -11.34 13.92 -12.57
C LEU A 8 -12.74 14.39 -12.15
N SER A 9 -13.74 14.14 -12.99
CA SER A 9 -15.15 14.38 -12.63
C SER A 9 -15.64 13.32 -11.65
N PRO A 10 -16.72 13.59 -10.89
CA PRO A 10 -17.32 12.60 -10.00
C PRO A 10 -17.70 11.29 -10.70
N GLU A 11 -18.26 11.38 -11.91
CA GLU A 11 -18.70 10.24 -12.72
C GLU A 11 -17.50 9.39 -13.15
N GLU A 12 -16.39 10.05 -13.49
CA GLU A 12 -15.16 9.37 -13.86
C GLU A 12 -14.54 8.62 -12.69
N VAL A 13 -14.55 9.22 -11.51
CA VAL A 13 -14.10 8.56 -10.27
C VAL A 13 -14.97 7.34 -9.97
N PHE A 14 -16.30 7.49 -10.06
CA PHE A 14 -17.24 6.39 -9.80
C PHE A 14 -16.97 5.21 -10.74
N ARG A 15 -16.87 5.48 -12.04
CA ARG A 15 -16.58 4.46 -13.06
C ARG A 15 -15.26 3.73 -12.79
N ARG A 16 -14.20 4.45 -12.43
CA ARG A 16 -12.88 3.84 -12.16
C ARG A 16 -12.91 2.91 -10.94
N ILE A 17 -13.66 3.27 -9.90
CA ILE A 17 -13.78 2.45 -8.69
C ILE A 17 -14.62 1.20 -8.96
N ASP A 18 -15.74 1.35 -9.67
CA ASP A 18 -16.68 0.26 -9.97
C ASP A 18 -16.04 -0.87 -10.80
N LEU A 19 -15.02 -0.52 -11.61
CA LEU A 19 -14.29 -1.50 -12.43
C LEU A 19 -13.29 -2.35 -11.64
N ILE A 20 -12.94 -1.99 -10.39
CA ILE A 20 -11.91 -2.71 -9.62
C ILE A 20 -12.42 -4.11 -9.26
N GLN A 21 -11.68 -5.12 -9.71
CA GLN A 21 -11.94 -6.53 -9.42
C GLN A 21 -11.06 -7.06 -8.30
N LEU A 22 -11.45 -8.21 -7.73
CA LEU A 22 -10.64 -8.91 -6.73
C LEU A 22 -9.22 -9.23 -7.23
N SER A 23 -9.06 -9.55 -8.52
CA SER A 23 -7.76 -9.80 -9.13
C SER A 23 -6.87 -8.56 -9.08
N ASP A 24 -7.40 -7.38 -9.38
CA ASP A 24 -6.65 -6.13 -9.37
C ASP A 24 -6.08 -5.84 -7.98
N VAL A 25 -6.86 -6.12 -6.94
CA VAL A 25 -6.43 -5.98 -5.54
C VAL A 25 -5.31 -6.97 -5.23
N LYS A 26 -5.48 -8.24 -5.59
CA LYS A 26 -4.43 -9.28 -5.37
C LYS A 26 -3.14 -8.94 -6.10
N ASP A 27 -3.24 -8.52 -7.36
CA ASP A 27 -2.10 -8.17 -8.19
C ASP A 27 -1.38 -6.94 -7.65
N TRP A 28 -2.13 -5.94 -7.19
CA TRP A 28 -1.56 -4.76 -6.55
C TRP A 28 -0.83 -5.11 -5.25
N CYS A 29 -1.42 -5.97 -4.40
CA CYS A 29 -0.77 -6.43 -3.16
C CYS A 29 0.52 -7.22 -3.44
N ASN A 30 0.48 -8.15 -4.41
CA ASN A 30 1.67 -8.87 -4.85
C ASN A 30 2.74 -7.92 -5.39
N TYR A 31 2.35 -6.87 -6.10
CA TYR A 31 3.28 -5.90 -6.67
C TYR A 31 3.84 -4.89 -5.65
N ARG A 32 3.07 -4.46 -4.65
CA ARG A 32 3.47 -3.38 -3.73
C ARG A 32 3.88 -3.83 -2.33
N ILE A 33 3.43 -5.00 -1.89
CA ILE A 33 3.63 -5.46 -0.51
C ILE A 33 4.63 -6.61 -0.47
N LYS A 34 4.41 -7.64 -1.29
CA LYS A 34 5.21 -8.87 -1.26
C LYS A 34 6.66 -8.61 -1.66
N GLY A 35 7.59 -8.90 -0.74
CA GLY A 35 9.04 -8.76 -0.99
C GLY A 35 9.50 -7.33 -1.27
N LYS A 36 8.72 -6.31 -0.86
CA LYS A 36 9.09 -4.91 -1.06
C LYS A 36 9.81 -4.34 0.16
N PRO A 37 10.83 -3.47 -0.05
CA PRO A 37 11.49 -2.80 1.05
C PRO A 37 10.51 -1.92 1.81
N VAL A 38 10.57 -1.96 3.13
CA VAL A 38 9.74 -1.15 4.02
C VAL A 38 10.61 -0.25 4.89
N SER A 39 10.01 0.82 5.41
CA SER A 39 10.66 1.76 6.32
C SER A 39 9.78 1.94 7.55
N ILE A 40 10.40 2.03 8.73
CA ILE A 40 9.71 2.22 10.00
C ILE A 40 10.36 3.36 10.79
N THR A 41 9.54 4.08 11.54
CA THR A 41 9.97 5.10 12.51
C THR A 41 9.16 4.90 13.78
N GLY A 42 9.84 4.91 14.92
CA GLY A 42 9.24 4.88 16.25
C GLY A 42 9.79 6.02 17.10
N LEU A 43 8.96 6.58 17.97
CA LEU A 43 9.33 7.64 18.91
C LEU A 43 8.75 7.33 20.30
N GLY A 44 9.57 7.44 21.34
CA GLY A 44 9.18 7.12 22.73
C GLY A 44 9.78 5.80 23.20
N ASN A 45 9.03 5.06 24.02
CA ASN A 45 9.41 3.69 24.40
C ASN A 45 9.11 2.74 23.24
N VAL A 46 10.16 2.24 22.59
CA VAL A 46 10.08 1.37 21.41
C VAL A 46 10.53 -0.07 21.70
N ASP A 47 10.68 -0.45 22.96
CA ASP A 47 11.20 -1.77 23.35
C ASP A 47 10.30 -2.93 22.88
N SER A 48 9.00 -2.67 22.69
CA SER A 48 8.04 -3.64 22.17
C SER A 48 7.85 -3.58 20.65
N LEU A 49 8.62 -2.75 19.94
CA LEU A 49 8.49 -2.59 18.48
C LEU A 49 9.27 -3.70 17.76
N PRO A 50 8.62 -4.46 16.85
CA PRO A 50 9.32 -5.51 16.12
C PRO A 50 10.41 -4.94 15.22
N SER A 51 11.47 -5.72 15.03
CA SER A 51 12.57 -5.35 14.16
C SER A 51 12.10 -5.20 12.71
N LEU A 52 12.83 -4.38 11.94
CA LEU A 52 12.58 -4.21 10.51
C LEU A 52 12.62 -5.55 9.74
N ALA A 53 13.48 -6.47 10.17
CA ALA A 53 13.61 -7.80 9.57
C ALA A 53 12.37 -8.67 9.82
N GLU A 54 11.83 -8.68 11.04
CA GLU A 54 10.59 -9.40 11.36
C GLU A 54 9.42 -8.90 10.52
N ILE A 55 9.27 -7.57 10.39
CA ILE A 55 8.22 -6.96 9.58
C ILE A 55 8.39 -7.34 8.10
N SER A 56 9.60 -7.20 7.57
CA SER A 56 9.90 -7.50 6.16
C SER A 56 9.65 -8.97 5.82
N ASN A 57 10.01 -9.88 6.72
CA ASN A 57 9.78 -11.32 6.55
C ASN A 57 8.29 -11.65 6.60
N SER A 58 7.56 -11.09 7.58
CA SER A 58 6.11 -11.31 7.70
C SER A 58 5.34 -10.84 6.46
N LEU A 59 5.71 -9.68 5.90
CA LEU A 59 5.09 -9.14 4.68
C LEU A 59 5.48 -9.90 3.39
N SER A 60 6.62 -10.59 3.40
CA SER A 60 7.09 -11.38 2.26
C SER A 60 6.56 -12.81 2.25
N SER A 61 6.24 -13.35 3.42
CA SER A 61 5.67 -14.70 3.61
C SER A 61 4.15 -14.76 3.43
N ALA A 62 3.47 -13.61 3.32
CA ALA A 62 2.06 -13.50 2.92
C ALA A 62 1.88 -13.74 1.40
#